data_AF-A0A6M3INZ1-F1
#
_entry.id   AF-A0A6M3INZ1-F1
#
_cell.length_a   1.000
_cell.length_b   1.000
_cell.length_c   1.000
_cell.angle_alpha   90.00
_cell.angle_beta   90.00
_cell.angle_gamma   90.00
#
_symmetry.space_group_name_H-M   'P 1'
#
loop_
_entity.id
_entity.type
_entity.pdbx_description
1 polymer ?
#
loop_
_entity_poly.entity_id
_entity_poly.type
_entity_poly.pdbx_seq_one_letter_code
_entity_poly.pdbx_strand_id
1 'polypeptide(L)'
;MSIYGNWKTATITIATDADLSAAVDLGANYDLLNIIIPTVDACRISVYVCATSDGTYQALGDSVTTATTTGGYSTTLKLGGWEHIKVKTSTNQTANRSFSVRGMRY
;
A
#
# COMPACT_ATOMS: atom_id res chain seq x y z
N MET A 1 2.18 -23.39 5.73
CA MET A 1 3.17 -23.16 4.65
C MET A 1 2.76 -21.86 4.02
N SER A 2 3.62 -20.84 4.05
CA SER A 2 3.21 -19.50 3.65
C SER A 2 2.85 -19.43 2.17
N ILE A 3 1.71 -18.80 1.87
CA ILE A 3 1.23 -18.52 0.52
C ILE A 3 1.48 -17.04 0.24
N TYR A 4 2.07 -16.75 -0.91
CA TYR A 4 2.34 -15.39 -1.38
C TYR A 4 1.53 -15.10 -2.63
N GLY A 5 0.96 -13.89 -2.70
CA GLY A 5 0.44 -13.34 -3.93
C GLY A 5 1.54 -12.83 -4.86
N ASN A 6 1.14 -12.52 -6.09
CA ASN A 6 2.02 -11.85 -7.05
C ASN A 6 2.31 -10.41 -6.61
N TRP A 7 3.50 -9.92 -6.94
CA TRP A 7 3.81 -8.50 -6.80
C TRP A 7 2.96 -7.68 -7.76
N LYS A 8 2.34 -6.62 -7.22
CA LYS A 8 1.54 -5.65 -7.96
C LYS A 8 2.02 -4.24 -7.61
N THR A 9 1.72 -3.28 -8.48
CA THR A 9 2.16 -1.90 -8.30
C THR A 9 1.00 -1.01 -7.88
N ALA A 10 1.13 -0.34 -6.74
CA ALA A 10 0.25 0.72 -6.30
C ALA A 10 0.91 2.07 -6.59
N THR A 11 0.34 2.86 -7.51
CA THR A 11 0.93 4.14 -7.94
C THR A 11 0.15 5.32 -7.38
N ILE A 12 0.85 6.23 -6.68
CA ILE A 12 0.40 7.59 -6.42
C ILE A 12 0.76 8.44 -7.64
N THR A 13 -0.25 9.04 -8.26
CA THR A 13 -0.08 9.92 -9.42
C THR A 13 -0.48 11.32 -9.02
N ILE A 14 0.50 12.22 -8.86
CA ILE A 14 0.28 13.54 -8.26
C ILE A 14 -0.76 14.39 -9.00
N ALA A 15 -0.97 14.14 -10.29
CA ALA A 15 -1.96 14.84 -11.11
C ALA A 15 -3.41 14.44 -10.80
N THR A 16 -3.63 13.25 -10.24
CA THR A 16 -4.97 12.75 -9.85
C THR A 16 -5.17 12.79 -8.36
N ASP A 17 -4.17 12.34 -7.60
CA ASP A 17 -4.15 12.33 -6.15
C ASP A 17 -2.69 12.27 -5.68
N ALA A 18 -2.28 13.23 -4.86
CA ALA A 18 -0.91 13.36 -4.41
C ALA A 18 -0.60 12.56 -3.14
N ASP A 19 -1.60 11.96 -2.49
CA ASP A 19 -1.40 11.23 -1.23
C ASP A 19 -2.02 9.84 -1.18
N LEU A 20 -2.82 9.45 -2.19
CA LEU A 20 -3.49 8.16 -2.28
C LEU A 20 -3.18 7.45 -3.61
N SER A 21 -2.90 6.16 -3.52
CA SER A 21 -2.64 5.35 -4.72
C SER A 21 -3.92 4.97 -5.46
N ALA A 22 -3.75 4.55 -6.72
CA ALA A 22 -4.76 3.74 -7.40
C ALA A 22 -5.11 2.48 -6.60
N ALA A 23 -6.34 1.99 -6.78
CA ALA A 23 -6.79 0.73 -6.21
C ALA A 23 -5.95 -0.44 -6.76
N VAL A 24 -5.54 -1.32 -5.87
CA VAL A 24 -4.87 -2.58 -6.22
C VAL A 24 -5.70 -3.73 -5.68
N ASP A 25 -6.15 -4.58 -6.58
CA ASP A 25 -6.70 -5.88 -6.25
C ASP A 25 -5.55 -6.87 -6.04
N LEU A 26 -5.48 -7.58 -4.93
CA LEU A 26 -4.47 -8.62 -4.68
C LEU A 26 -4.84 -9.99 -5.29
N GLY A 27 -6.11 -10.20 -5.65
CA GLY A 27 -6.66 -11.42 -6.28
C GLY A 27 -7.02 -12.53 -5.29
N ALA A 28 -6.87 -12.27 -3.98
CA ALA A 28 -7.32 -13.13 -2.89
C ALA A 28 -7.29 -12.36 -1.56
N ASN A 29 -7.94 -12.92 -0.55
CA ASN A 29 -7.89 -12.44 0.83
C ASN A 29 -6.59 -12.85 1.51
N TYR A 30 -5.80 -11.87 1.95
CA TYR A 30 -4.53 -12.11 2.64
C TYR A 30 -4.52 -11.51 4.05
N ASP A 31 -3.81 -12.18 4.98
CA ASP A 31 -3.70 -11.74 6.37
C ASP A 31 -2.69 -10.61 6.54
N LEU A 32 -1.65 -10.60 5.70
CA LEU A 32 -0.55 -9.65 5.70
C LEU A 32 -0.33 -9.04 4.32
N LEU A 33 0.19 -7.82 4.32
CA LEU A 33 0.64 -7.11 3.13
C LEU A 33 2.15 -6.86 3.23
N ASN A 34 2.90 -7.40 2.28
CA ASN A 34 4.29 -7.00 2.08
C ASN A 34 4.32 -5.80 1.14
N ILE A 35 5.06 -4.76 1.52
CA ILE A 35 5.21 -3.53 0.74
C ILE A 35 6.68 -3.17 0.61
N ILE A 36 7.12 -2.88 -0.61
CA ILE A 36 8.41 -2.27 -0.93
C ILE A 36 8.13 -0.80 -1.23
N ILE A 37 8.70 0.04 -0.39
CA ILE A 37 8.49 1.48 -0.40
C ILE A 37 9.56 2.11 -1.30
N PRO A 38 9.16 2.85 -2.35
CA PRO A 38 10.10 3.59 -3.18
C PRO A 38 10.64 4.79 -2.39
N THR A 39 11.51 5.58 -2.99
CA THR A 39 11.87 6.87 -2.41
C THR A 39 10.62 7.75 -2.31
N VAL A 40 10.26 8.15 -1.10
CA VAL A 40 9.11 9.01 -0.78
C VAL A 40 9.55 10.24 0.00
N ASP A 41 8.71 11.26 0.00
CA ASP A 41 8.82 12.38 0.93
C ASP A 41 8.51 11.89 2.36
N ALA A 42 9.06 12.56 3.38
CA ALA A 42 8.87 12.12 4.77
C ALA A 42 7.37 12.09 5.12
N CYS A 43 6.88 10.89 5.42
CA CYS A 43 5.46 10.66 5.67
C CYS A 43 5.25 9.34 6.43
N ARG A 44 4.01 9.16 6.90
CA ARG A 44 3.49 7.90 7.37
C ARG A 44 2.74 7.21 6.24
N ILE A 45 3.08 5.96 5.96
CA ILE A 45 2.42 5.12 4.97
C ILE A 45 1.41 4.24 5.69
N SER A 46 0.18 4.24 5.21
CA SER A 46 -0.94 3.46 5.74
C SER A 46 -1.66 2.73 4.62
N VAL A 47 -2.38 1.67 4.97
CA VAL A 47 -3.16 0.88 4.01
C VAL A 47 -4.63 1.15 4.22
N TYR A 48 -5.31 1.46 3.12
CA TYR A 48 -6.74 1.55 3.04
C TYR A 48 -7.26 0.31 2.35
N VAL A 49 -8.37 -0.24 2.82
CA VAL A 49 -8.94 -1.50 2.34
C VAL A 49 -10.40 -1.34 1.94
N CYS A 50 -10.86 -2.20 1.03
CA CYS A 50 -12.27 -2.27 0.66
C CYS A 50 -12.70 -3.71 0.35
N ALA A 51 -14.00 -3.99 0.50
CA ALA A 51 -14.60 -5.29 0.17
C ALA A 51 -14.75 -5.49 -1.35
N THR A 52 -14.79 -4.40 -2.11
CA THR A 52 -14.98 -4.39 -3.56
C THR A 52 -14.01 -3.42 -4.21
N SER A 53 -13.70 -3.61 -5.50
CA SER A 53 -12.81 -2.73 -6.27
C SER A 53 -13.23 -1.26 -6.27
N ASP A 54 -14.54 -1.00 -6.28
CA ASP A 54 -15.12 0.33 -6.46
C ASP A 54 -15.83 0.86 -5.20
N GLY A 55 -15.61 0.20 -4.06
CA GLY A 55 -16.28 0.57 -2.82
C GLY A 55 -15.61 1.73 -2.08
N THR A 56 -16.15 2.06 -0.90
CA THR A 56 -15.55 3.05 -0.01
C THR A 56 -14.35 2.43 0.71
N TYR A 57 -13.17 2.97 0.47
CA TYR A 57 -11.93 2.53 1.10
C TYR A 57 -11.81 3.11 2.51
N GLN A 58 -11.50 2.25 3.49
CA GLN A 58 -11.33 2.63 4.89
C GLN A 58 -9.91 2.35 5.40
N ALA A 59 -9.43 3.16 6.34
CA ALA A 59 -8.12 2.96 6.94
C ALA A 59 -8.12 1.69 7.81
N LEU A 60 -7.13 0.81 7.60
CA LEU A 60 -6.97 -0.42 8.39
C LEU A 60 -6.27 -0.18 9.74
N GLY A 61 -5.72 1.03 9.95
CA GLY A 61 -5.09 1.45 11.21
C GLY A 61 -3.61 1.10 11.35
N ASP A 62 -3.10 0.15 10.58
CA ASP A 62 -1.67 -0.18 10.53
C ASP A 62 -0.89 0.76 9.61
N SER A 63 0.38 1.00 9.95
CA SER A 63 1.20 1.99 9.26
C SER A 63 2.68 1.92 9.59
N VAL A 64 3.50 2.43 8.68
CA VAL A 64 4.93 2.62 8.87
C VAL A 64 5.32 4.08 8.66
N THR A 65 6.28 4.58 9.42
CA THR A 65 6.84 5.93 9.22
C THR A 65 8.13 5.83 8.43
N THR A 66 8.27 6.62 7.38
CA THR A 66 9.48 6.66 6.55
C THR A 66 10.10 8.04 6.57
N ALA A 67 11.42 8.09 6.77
CA ALA A 67 12.21 9.30 6.61
C ALA A 67 12.39 9.62 5.12
N THR A 68 12.61 10.90 4.80
CA THR A 68 12.97 11.37 3.47
C THR A 68 14.17 10.57 2.94
N THR A 69 14.19 10.30 1.62
CA THR A 69 15.32 9.71 0.87
C THR A 69 15.66 8.23 1.09
N THR A 70 14.96 7.50 1.99
CA THR A 70 15.16 6.05 2.13
C THR A 70 14.29 5.27 1.12
N GLY A 71 14.79 5.09 -0.10
CA GLY A 71 14.18 4.20 -1.08
C GLY A 71 14.56 2.73 -0.86
N GLY A 72 13.72 1.79 -1.27
CA GLY A 72 14.01 0.35 -1.24
C GLY A 72 13.75 -0.33 0.10
N TYR A 73 13.01 0.32 1.00
CA TYR A 73 12.65 -0.25 2.30
C TYR A 73 11.49 -1.24 2.13
N SER A 74 11.68 -2.49 2.55
CA SER A 74 10.62 -3.51 2.58
C SER A 74 10.09 -3.66 3.99
N THR A 75 8.76 -3.66 4.14
CA THR A 75 8.10 -3.94 5.42
C THR A 75 6.82 -4.74 5.22
N THR A 76 6.26 -5.21 6.32
CA THR A 76 5.03 -6.00 6.35
C THR A 76 4.02 -5.31 7.25
N LEU A 77 2.82 -5.09 6.71
CA LEU A 77 1.68 -4.54 7.44
C LEU A 77 0.62 -5.64 7.61
N LYS A 78 -0.16 -5.56 8.68
CA LYS A 78 -1.34 -6.41 8.84
C LYS A 78 -2.36 -5.99 7.80
N LEU A 79 -2.90 -6.95 7.06
CA LEU A 79 -3.96 -6.72 6.09
C LEU A 79 -5.31 -7.17 6.62
N GLY A 80 -5.39 -8.23 7.44
CA GLY A 80 -6.63 -8.62 8.12
C GLY A 80 -7.69 -9.27 7.22
N GLY A 81 -7.27 -9.91 6.12
CA GLY A 81 -8.16 -10.69 5.25
C GLY A 81 -8.77 -9.90 4.09
N TRP A 82 -8.28 -8.70 3.80
CA TRP A 82 -8.78 -7.89 2.69
C TRP A 82 -8.08 -8.23 1.37
N GLU A 83 -8.76 -7.96 0.26
CA GLU A 83 -8.27 -8.22 -1.10
C GLU A 83 -7.94 -6.92 -1.83
N HIS A 84 -8.82 -5.91 -1.75
CA HIS A 84 -8.63 -4.63 -2.41
C HIS A 84 -7.99 -3.62 -1.48
N ILE A 85 -6.88 -3.02 -1.93
CA ILE A 85 -6.10 -2.08 -1.14
C ILE A 85 -5.80 -0.78 -1.88
N LYS A 86 -5.53 0.26 -1.12
CA LYS A 86 -4.86 1.49 -1.55
C LYS A 86 -3.77 1.84 -0.55
N VAL A 87 -2.67 2.40 -1.03
CA VAL A 87 -1.58 2.92 -0.21
C VAL A 87 -1.80 4.41 -0.04
N LYS A 88 -1.85 4.87 1.21
CA LYS A 88 -1.97 6.30 1.53
C LYS A 88 -0.70 6.78 2.22
N THR A 89 -0.19 7.92 1.79
CA THR A 89 0.84 8.70 2.50
C THR A 89 0.16 9.80 3.31
N SER A 90 0.66 10.09 4.52
CA SER A 90 0.13 11.17 5.37
C SER A 90 0.42 12.58 4.85
N THR A 91 1.27 12.69 3.84
CA THR A 91 1.74 13.93 3.25
C THR A 91 1.67 13.78 1.73
N ASN A 92 1.28 14.85 1.03
CA ASN A 92 1.32 14.91 -0.42
C ASN A 92 2.75 14.68 -0.92
N GLN A 93 2.89 13.83 -1.92
CA GLN A 93 4.15 13.54 -2.58
C GLN A 93 4.46 14.59 -3.64
N THR A 94 5.74 14.92 -3.77
CA THR A 94 6.26 15.88 -4.76
C THR A 94 6.48 15.27 -6.15
N ALA A 95 6.43 13.94 -6.25
CA ALA A 95 6.57 13.19 -7.49
C ALA A 95 5.69 11.93 -7.46
N ASN A 96 5.44 11.33 -8.63
CA ASN A 96 4.75 10.05 -8.71
C ASN A 96 5.52 8.97 -7.95
N ARG A 97 4.82 8.16 -7.15
CA ARG A 97 5.43 7.11 -6.33
C ARG A 97 4.81 5.76 -6.65
N SER A 98 5.64 4.76 -6.94
CA SER A 98 5.22 3.40 -7.27
C SER A 98 5.64 2.44 -6.16
N PHE A 99 4.67 1.97 -5.38
CA PHE A 99 4.88 0.98 -4.31
C PHE A 99 4.67 -0.42 -4.87
N SER A 100 5.60 -1.34 -4.59
CA SER A 100 5.39 -2.75 -4.92
C SER A 100 4.72 -3.42 -3.72
N VAL A 101 3.58 -4.06 -3.94
CA VAL A 101 2.77 -4.69 -2.90
C VAL A 101 2.48 -6.14 -3.24
N ARG A 102 2.42 -7.02 -2.25
CA ARG A 102 1.91 -8.38 -2.39
C ARG A 102 1.22 -8.86 -1.12
N GLY A 103 0.18 -9.65 -1.27
CA GLY A 103 -0.45 -10.33 -0.15
C GLY A 103 0.36 -11.53 0.35
N MET A 104 0.22 -11.84 1.64
CA MET A 104 0.81 -13.02 2.28
C MET A 104 -0.16 -13.63 3.29
N ARG A 105 -0.21 -14.96 3.35
CA ARG A 105 -0.98 -15.76 4.31
C ARG A 105 -0.09 -16.87 4.88
N TYR A 106 -0.24 -17.17 6.17
CA TYR A 106 0.53 -18.23 6.86
C TYR A 106 -0.16 -19.60 6.82
#